data_AF-A0A7Y0M1Z9-F1
#
_entry.id   AF-A0A7Y0M1Z9-F1
#
_cell.length_a   1.000
_cell.length_b   1.000
_cell.length_c   1.000
_cell.angle_alpha   90.00
_cell.angle_beta   90.00
_cell.angle_gamma   90.00
#
_symmetry.space_group_name_H-M   'P 1'
#
loop_
_entity.id
_entity.type
_entity.pdbx_description
1 polymer ?
#
loop_
_entity_poly.entity_id
_entity_poly.type
_entity_poly.pdbx_seq_one_letter_code
_entity_poly.pdbx_strand_id
1 'polypeptide(L)'
;MPEPATVGGGTGGGQGPGGLGHGADDLVNPGGVTPGAGSGSGSGGGTEAPTGGGSSGGSSSAGTGGSGTPSGTPSAGGGGSTPNGGPGHGTGGIAGSDSPVPGSSANDSLPDRHAETPAHEPTDPPPIDDGPPLATPDGQPGRVAIDVGGEPHVINTRDDLIAHQRTFEDALSHELDKRGLSSEAFTDLVSTPLHQLDSGQIDLLLEIRQATPSVVADDVLQKLLQPQDARAILGDERFLELGGQSLNDYLGDKEGTVSRTLGGFVARAADVIRLDTTALFDKLGLGYTSSTFRAGDPMFGIRVRAGDAGDALGSLRVPDDVLQAMRQLPPEIRQLDEGIRPDAVRAWFAENHPGLAGVADWALDDSNLFRGNGFGGSGASFAPEFRFGKAFDIPEGAELWRIAPDGSQQVAAVFRDDEWRVVIEQPVESP
;
A
#
# COMPACT_ATOMS: atom_id res chain seq x y z
N MET A 1 0.86 22.70 -63.03
CA MET A 1 1.30 21.36 -62.60
C MET A 1 2.64 21.49 -61.90
N PRO A 2 2.69 21.28 -60.58
CA PRO A 2 3.89 20.87 -59.86
C PRO A 2 3.76 19.42 -59.35
N GLU A 3 4.90 18.76 -59.21
CA GLU A 3 5.07 17.34 -58.82
C GLU A 3 4.67 17.03 -57.37
N PRO A 4 4.28 15.79 -57.04
CA PRO A 4 4.06 15.37 -55.65
C PRO A 4 5.38 14.96 -54.98
N ALA A 5 5.64 15.52 -53.80
CA ALA A 5 6.74 15.16 -52.93
C ALA A 5 6.51 13.82 -52.23
N THR A 6 7.54 12.97 -52.26
CA THR A 6 7.66 11.68 -51.60
C THR A 6 7.71 11.83 -50.09
N VAL A 7 6.79 11.19 -49.35
CA VAL A 7 6.86 11.06 -47.89
C VAL A 7 7.69 9.82 -47.55
N GLY A 8 8.87 10.04 -46.98
CA GLY A 8 9.72 8.99 -46.42
C GLY A 8 9.21 8.55 -45.05
N GLY A 9 9.08 7.24 -44.86
CA GLY A 9 8.76 6.61 -43.58
C GLY A 9 9.91 6.78 -42.59
N GLY A 10 9.63 7.47 -41.49
CA GLY A 10 10.50 7.51 -40.31
C GLY A 10 10.26 6.29 -39.44
N THR A 11 11.29 5.48 -39.25
CA THR A 11 11.36 4.41 -38.26
C THR A 11 11.33 5.03 -36.86
N GLY A 12 10.21 4.89 -36.15
CA GLY A 12 10.10 5.24 -34.73
C GLY A 12 10.97 4.30 -33.90
N GLY A 13 12.01 4.84 -33.28
CA GLY A 13 12.74 4.18 -32.21
C GLY A 13 11.82 4.09 -31.00
N GLY A 14 11.39 2.88 -30.65
CA GLY A 14 10.68 2.62 -29.41
C GLY A 14 11.60 2.88 -28.23
N GLN A 15 11.36 3.97 -27.51
CA GLN A 15 11.75 4.08 -26.12
C GLN A 15 10.84 3.14 -25.33
N GLY A 16 11.42 2.05 -24.82
CA GLY A 16 10.72 1.15 -23.91
C GLY A 16 10.30 1.89 -22.63
N PRO A 17 9.13 1.61 -22.07
CA PRO A 17 8.71 2.23 -20.82
C PRO A 17 9.60 1.72 -19.68
N GLY A 18 10.33 2.63 -19.05
CA GLY A 18 11.05 2.38 -17.81
C GLY A 18 10.07 2.13 -16.68
N GLY A 19 10.01 0.88 -16.21
CA GLY A 19 9.18 0.47 -15.08
C GLY A 19 9.84 0.87 -13.76
N LEU A 20 9.17 1.76 -13.03
CA LEU A 20 9.52 2.22 -11.69
C LEU A 20 8.40 1.79 -10.75
N GLY A 21 8.32 0.48 -10.46
CA GLY A 21 7.43 -0.05 -9.44
C GLY A 21 8.06 0.18 -8.07
N HIS A 22 7.59 1.20 -7.34
CA HIS A 22 8.25 1.74 -6.14
C HIS A 22 7.45 1.59 -4.84
N GLY A 23 6.50 0.65 -4.74
CA GLY A 23 5.69 0.47 -3.53
C GLY A 23 6.50 0.21 -2.24
N ALA A 24 7.70 -0.38 -2.37
CA ALA A 24 8.67 -0.53 -1.30
C ALA A 24 9.85 0.48 -1.37
N ASP A 25 10.05 1.17 -2.49
CA ASP A 25 11.29 1.93 -2.81
C ASP A 25 11.27 3.40 -2.38
N ASP A 26 10.19 3.85 -1.75
CA ASP A 26 10.03 5.23 -1.23
C ASP A 26 11.02 5.60 -0.10
N LEU A 27 12.05 4.77 0.17
CA LEU A 27 13.16 5.11 1.07
C LEU A 27 14.09 6.18 0.51
N VAL A 28 13.97 6.56 -0.77
CA VAL A 28 14.89 7.52 -1.40
C VAL A 28 14.18 8.48 -2.38
N ASN A 29 13.41 9.47 -1.89
CA ASN A 29 13.38 10.82 -2.50
C ASN A 29 12.61 11.90 -1.68
N PRO A 30 13.28 12.84 -1.00
CA PRO A 30 12.67 14.07 -0.52
C PRO A 30 12.95 15.20 -1.53
N GLY A 31 12.18 15.28 -2.62
CA GLY A 31 12.49 16.27 -3.66
C GLY A 31 11.32 16.59 -4.57
N GLY A 32 10.48 17.56 -4.17
CA GLY A 32 9.52 18.20 -5.06
C GLY A 32 10.24 18.85 -6.25
N VAL A 33 9.81 18.52 -7.46
CA VAL A 33 10.34 19.11 -8.69
C VAL A 33 9.80 20.52 -8.85
N THR A 34 10.59 21.53 -8.52
CA THR A 34 10.38 22.91 -9.01
C THR A 34 11.02 23.08 -10.38
N PRO A 35 10.31 23.62 -11.39
CA PRO A 35 10.91 23.86 -12.71
C PRO A 35 11.78 25.11 -12.68
N GLY A 36 13.11 24.93 -12.71
CA GLY A 36 14.10 25.99 -12.82
C GLY A 36 14.81 25.95 -14.17
N ALA A 37 14.66 27.02 -14.95
CA ALA A 37 15.19 27.18 -16.29
C ALA A 37 16.73 27.31 -16.35
N GLY A 38 17.33 26.61 -17.32
CA GLY A 38 18.42 27.07 -18.19
C GLY A 38 19.81 27.36 -17.59
N SER A 39 20.84 26.70 -18.12
CA SER A 39 21.85 27.31 -19.03
C SER A 39 23.15 26.49 -19.09
N GLY A 40 23.48 25.96 -20.28
CA GLY A 40 24.78 26.19 -20.91
C GLY A 40 26.01 25.34 -20.56
N SER A 41 26.39 24.52 -21.57
CA SER A 41 27.73 24.45 -22.18
C SER A 41 28.78 23.44 -21.65
N GLY A 42 29.21 22.55 -22.56
CA GLY A 42 30.65 22.28 -22.71
C GLY A 42 31.16 20.85 -22.94
N SER A 43 31.15 20.41 -24.21
CA SER A 43 32.29 19.83 -24.97
C SER A 43 32.96 18.47 -24.61
N GLY A 44 33.03 17.61 -25.63
CA GLY A 44 34.12 16.63 -25.94
C GLY A 44 33.89 15.20 -25.43
N GLY A 45 34.11 14.10 -26.17
CA GLY A 45 34.69 13.82 -27.49
C GLY A 45 35.18 12.35 -27.52
N GLY A 46 35.10 11.67 -28.67
CA GLY A 46 35.75 10.38 -28.98
C GLY A 46 34.87 9.13 -28.79
N THR A 47 34.32 8.51 -29.84
CA THR A 47 34.91 7.49 -30.76
C THR A 47 35.57 6.31 -30.06
N GLU A 48 34.94 5.13 -30.11
CA GLU A 48 35.46 3.94 -30.79
C GLU A 48 34.44 2.78 -30.71
N ALA A 49 34.17 2.18 -31.87
CA ALA A 49 33.49 0.90 -32.01
C ALA A 49 34.52 -0.24 -31.94
N PRO A 50 34.06 -1.47 -31.65
CA PRO A 50 34.36 -2.50 -32.62
C PRO A 50 33.18 -3.39 -32.99
N THR A 51 33.28 -3.83 -34.24
CA THR A 51 32.45 -4.76 -35.00
C THR A 51 32.73 -6.22 -34.70
N GLY A 52 31.73 -7.07 -34.96
CA GLY A 52 31.87 -8.49 -35.29
C GLY A 52 31.35 -9.40 -34.18
N GLY A 53 30.44 -10.35 -34.40
CA GLY A 53 30.00 -11.03 -35.61
C GLY A 53 29.90 -12.52 -35.26
N GLY A 54 28.74 -13.14 -35.44
CA GLY A 54 28.57 -14.57 -35.14
C GLY A 54 27.14 -15.04 -35.33
N SER A 55 26.89 -15.70 -36.45
CA SER A 55 25.62 -16.28 -36.89
C SER A 55 25.55 -17.78 -36.55
N SER A 56 24.36 -18.37 -36.79
CA SER A 56 23.97 -19.79 -36.73
C SER A 56 23.59 -20.34 -35.35
N GLY A 57 22.56 -21.17 -35.18
CA GLY A 57 21.67 -21.81 -36.16
C GLY A 57 20.46 -22.42 -35.45
N GLY A 58 19.39 -22.64 -36.20
CA GLY A 58 18.13 -23.18 -35.69
C GLY A 58 18.18 -24.67 -35.38
N SER A 59 17.18 -25.11 -34.60
CA SER A 59 16.54 -26.39 -34.83
C SER A 59 15.11 -26.39 -34.30
N SER A 60 14.24 -26.76 -35.22
CA SER A 60 12.83 -27.09 -35.11
C SER A 60 12.62 -28.51 -34.58
N SER A 61 11.64 -28.68 -33.70
CA SER A 61 10.83 -29.91 -33.57
C SER A 61 9.51 -29.52 -32.90
N ALA A 62 8.40 -29.36 -33.61
CA ALA A 62 7.49 -30.41 -34.07
C ALA A 62 7.05 -31.37 -32.95
N GLY A 63 5.84 -31.13 -32.43
CA GLY A 63 5.11 -32.00 -31.50
C GLY A 63 3.62 -31.71 -31.59
N THR A 64 2.93 -32.53 -32.37
CA THR A 64 1.49 -32.53 -32.71
C THR A 64 0.61 -33.15 -31.62
N GLY A 65 -0.63 -32.66 -31.49
CA GLY A 65 -1.79 -33.40 -30.97
C GLY A 65 -2.31 -32.91 -29.60
N GLY A 66 -3.60 -32.67 -29.39
CA GLY A 66 -4.77 -32.87 -30.23
C GLY A 66 -6.02 -32.26 -29.60
N SER A 67 -7.00 -32.10 -30.47
CA SER A 67 -8.43 -31.81 -30.28
C SER A 67 -9.09 -32.36 -29.02
N GLY A 68 -10.00 -31.58 -28.44
CA GLY A 68 -11.00 -32.10 -27.52
C GLY A 68 -11.96 -31.03 -26.98
N THR A 69 -12.82 -30.48 -27.83
CA THR A 69 -14.08 -29.87 -27.38
C THR A 69 -15.11 -30.97 -27.10
N PRO A 70 -15.98 -30.75 -26.10
CA PRO A 70 -17.37 -31.16 -26.28
C PRO A 70 -18.34 -30.05 -25.92
N SER A 71 -19.07 -29.63 -26.95
CA SER A 71 -20.39 -29.00 -26.85
C SER A 71 -21.38 -30.00 -26.23
N GLY A 72 -22.21 -29.55 -25.28
CA GLY A 72 -23.21 -30.42 -24.66
C GLY A 72 -24.28 -29.70 -23.83
N THR A 73 -25.26 -29.11 -24.51
CA THR A 73 -26.65 -28.91 -24.02
C THR A 73 -27.55 -29.05 -25.26
N PRO A 74 -28.74 -29.70 -25.21
CA PRO A 74 -29.82 -29.33 -24.29
C PRO A 74 -30.72 -30.48 -23.78
N SER A 75 -31.45 -30.25 -22.68
CA SER A 75 -32.77 -30.88 -22.48
C SER A 75 -33.61 -30.12 -21.45
N ALA A 76 -34.92 -30.29 -21.59
CA ALA A 76 -35.99 -29.40 -21.22
C ALA A 76 -36.71 -29.74 -19.91
N GLY A 77 -37.43 -28.75 -19.38
CA GLY A 77 -38.46 -28.83 -18.33
C GLY A 77 -38.48 -27.49 -17.58
N GLY A 78 -39.56 -26.70 -17.48
CA GLY A 78 -40.99 -26.95 -17.66
C GLY A 78 -41.71 -26.47 -16.39
N GLY A 79 -42.51 -25.40 -16.48
CA GLY A 79 -43.39 -24.85 -15.43
C GLY A 79 -43.02 -23.41 -15.06
N GLY A 80 -43.76 -22.37 -15.47
CA GLY A 80 -45.07 -21.97 -14.90
C GLY A 80 -44.80 -21.06 -13.69
N SER A 81 -45.17 -19.79 -13.59
CA SER A 81 -46.41 -19.12 -13.99
C SER A 81 -46.21 -17.60 -13.90
N THR A 82 -46.85 -16.82 -14.76
CA THR A 82 -47.11 -15.39 -14.59
C THR A 82 -48.28 -15.18 -13.60
N PRO A 83 -48.47 -13.94 -13.09
CA PRO A 83 -49.59 -13.20 -13.68
C PRO A 83 -49.31 -11.71 -13.95
N ASN A 84 -49.97 -11.27 -15.02
CA ASN A 84 -50.30 -9.90 -15.39
C ASN A 84 -50.98 -9.10 -14.27
N GLY A 85 -50.69 -7.80 -14.26
CA GLY A 85 -51.52 -6.77 -13.64
C GLY A 85 -51.02 -5.38 -14.05
N GLY A 86 -51.63 -4.82 -15.11
CA GLY A 86 -51.29 -3.53 -15.71
C GLY A 86 -51.81 -2.29 -14.96
N PRO A 87 -52.02 -1.14 -15.65
CA PRO A 87 -51.37 0.12 -15.33
C PRO A 87 -52.27 1.15 -14.63
N GLY A 88 -51.66 2.08 -13.89
CA GLY A 88 -52.34 3.21 -13.25
C GLY A 88 -51.71 4.56 -13.64
N HIS A 89 -52.39 5.28 -14.52
CA HIS A 89 -52.24 6.72 -14.72
C HIS A 89 -52.69 7.50 -13.48
N GLY A 90 -51.96 8.56 -13.14
CA GLY A 90 -52.34 9.53 -12.12
C GLY A 90 -51.72 10.89 -12.38
N THR A 91 -52.32 11.67 -13.26
CA THR A 91 -52.13 13.12 -13.41
C THR A 91 -52.78 13.86 -12.25
N GLY A 92 -52.10 14.85 -11.67
CA GLY A 92 -52.71 15.76 -10.71
C GLY A 92 -51.73 16.82 -10.20
N GLY A 93 -51.58 17.92 -10.95
CA GLY A 93 -51.00 19.15 -10.42
C GLY A 93 -52.07 20.01 -9.75
N ILE A 94 -51.71 20.70 -8.68
CA ILE A 94 -52.36 21.93 -8.20
C ILE A 94 -51.27 22.88 -7.66
N ALA A 95 -51.43 24.16 -8.03
CA ALA A 95 -50.80 25.40 -7.57
C ALA A 95 -50.29 25.40 -6.11
N GLY A 96 -49.21 26.10 -5.74
CA GLY A 96 -48.84 27.45 -6.11
C GLY A 96 -49.31 28.41 -5.01
N SER A 97 -48.38 28.91 -4.19
CA SER A 97 -48.54 30.16 -3.43
C SER A 97 -47.24 30.60 -2.77
N ASP A 98 -46.96 31.87 -2.96
CA ASP A 98 -45.80 32.66 -2.56
C ASP A 98 -45.52 32.75 -1.05
N SER A 99 -44.22 32.85 -0.74
CA SER A 99 -43.52 33.77 0.20
C SER A 99 -44.38 34.69 1.11
N PRO A 100 -43.94 34.97 2.37
CA PRO A 100 -42.75 35.82 2.56
C PRO A 100 -41.87 35.58 3.81
N VAL A 101 -40.62 36.04 3.68
CA VAL A 101 -39.68 36.45 4.74
C VAL A 101 -40.06 37.87 5.21
N PRO A 102 -40.11 38.16 6.53
CA PRO A 102 -39.04 38.94 7.20
C PRO A 102 -38.85 38.46 8.68
N GLY A 103 -37.79 38.73 9.44
CA GLY A 103 -36.68 39.67 9.39
C GLY A 103 -36.27 39.98 10.85
N SER A 104 -34.96 39.99 11.11
CA SER A 104 -34.22 40.75 12.12
C SER A 104 -34.63 40.83 13.62
N SER A 105 -33.62 40.53 14.44
CA SER A 105 -33.00 41.39 15.49
C SER A 105 -33.27 41.17 16.98
N ALA A 106 -32.14 41.27 17.69
CA ALA A 106 -31.89 41.88 19.01
C ALA A 106 -31.98 41.01 20.28
N ASN A 107 -30.83 40.97 20.97
CA ASN A 107 -30.61 41.17 22.42
C ASN A 107 -31.76 40.81 23.38
N ASP A 108 -31.48 39.97 24.39
CA ASP A 108 -31.26 40.50 25.75
C ASP A 108 -30.77 39.43 26.76
N SER A 109 -29.81 39.87 27.56
CA SER A 109 -29.56 39.58 28.99
C SER A 109 -29.26 38.17 29.55
N LEU A 110 -28.07 38.14 30.15
CA LEU A 110 -27.56 37.27 31.23
C LEU A 110 -28.47 37.25 32.49
N PRO A 111 -28.18 36.36 33.45
CA PRO A 111 -27.42 36.88 34.60
C PRO A 111 -26.21 36.03 35.02
N ASP A 112 -25.24 36.79 35.54
CA ASP A 112 -24.09 36.42 36.36
C ASP A 112 -24.24 35.17 37.23
N ARG A 113 -23.21 34.31 37.20
CA ARG A 113 -22.58 33.79 38.42
C ARG A 113 -21.07 33.67 38.26
N HIS A 114 -20.38 34.47 39.05
CA HIS A 114 -18.97 34.37 39.39
C HIS A 114 -18.64 32.99 39.99
N ALA A 115 -17.58 32.36 39.49
CA ALA A 115 -16.67 31.55 40.29
C ALA A 115 -15.28 31.64 39.66
N GLU A 116 -14.38 32.27 40.40
CA GLU A 116 -12.97 32.44 40.07
C GLU A 116 -12.27 31.08 39.99
N THR A 117 -11.44 30.88 38.96
CA THR A 117 -10.41 29.82 38.97
C THR A 117 -9.15 30.42 38.35
N PRO A 118 -7.99 30.33 39.02
CA PRO A 118 -6.79 31.04 38.61
C PRO A 118 -6.18 30.46 37.33
N ALA A 119 -5.64 31.36 36.50
CA ALA A 119 -4.86 31.05 35.32
C ALA A 119 -3.60 30.26 35.71
N HIS A 120 -3.42 29.09 35.09
CA HIS A 120 -2.12 28.40 35.05
C HIS A 120 -1.32 28.94 33.86
N GLU A 121 -0.15 29.51 34.15
CA GLU A 121 0.91 29.72 33.17
C GLU A 121 1.30 28.39 32.49
N PRO A 122 1.72 28.42 31.21
CA PRO A 122 2.29 27.26 30.56
C PRO A 122 3.68 27.01 31.15
N THR A 123 3.81 26.01 32.01
CA THR A 123 5.12 25.48 32.41
C THR A 123 5.69 24.69 31.24
N ASP A 124 6.95 24.99 30.90
CA ASP A 124 7.77 24.22 29.97
C ASP A 124 7.67 22.70 30.26
N PRO A 125 7.62 21.83 29.23
CA PRO A 125 7.62 20.39 29.46
C PRO A 125 8.91 19.98 30.19
N PRO A 126 8.82 19.09 31.19
CA PRO A 126 10.00 18.61 31.89
C PRO A 126 10.95 17.90 30.89
N PRO A 127 12.26 17.93 31.14
CA PRO A 127 13.22 17.14 30.37
C PRO A 127 12.82 15.67 30.43
N ILE A 128 12.81 15.02 29.25
CA ILE A 128 12.63 13.57 29.14
C ILE A 128 13.86 12.94 29.80
N ASP A 129 13.60 12.20 30.87
CA ASP A 129 14.59 11.42 31.62
C ASP A 129 14.77 10.08 30.89
N ASP A 130 15.99 9.79 30.43
CA ASP A 130 16.41 8.52 29.80
C ASP A 130 16.48 7.39 30.85
N GLY A 131 15.38 7.16 31.55
CA GLY A 131 15.23 6.11 32.54
C GLY A 131 15.29 4.70 31.91
N PRO A 132 15.63 3.67 32.72
CA PRO A 132 15.76 2.29 32.25
C PRO A 132 14.46 1.78 31.61
N PRO A 133 14.54 0.80 30.69
CA PRO A 133 13.43 0.43 29.81
C PRO A 133 12.17 0.13 30.61
N LEU A 134 11.08 0.78 30.19
CA LEU A 134 9.73 0.56 30.69
C LEU A 134 9.45 -0.94 30.76
N ALA A 135 9.08 -1.40 31.96
CA ALA A 135 8.50 -2.72 32.14
C ALA A 135 7.36 -2.91 31.14
N THR A 136 7.23 -4.11 30.57
CA THR A 136 6.04 -4.44 29.77
C THR A 136 4.78 -4.13 30.60
N PRO A 137 3.66 -3.72 29.97
CA PRO A 137 2.42 -3.38 30.68
C PRO A 137 1.95 -4.42 31.71
N ASP A 138 2.38 -5.68 31.56
CA ASP A 138 2.01 -6.82 32.39
C ASP A 138 3.11 -7.31 33.35
N GLY A 139 4.24 -6.62 33.47
CA GLY A 139 5.32 -7.00 34.39
C GLY A 139 6.03 -8.32 34.07
N GLN A 140 5.80 -8.89 32.88
CA GLN A 140 6.60 -9.99 32.35
C GLN A 140 8.00 -9.44 32.03
N PRO A 141 9.10 -10.14 32.41
CA PRO A 141 10.42 -9.76 31.94
C PRO A 141 10.39 -9.77 30.42
N GLY A 142 10.59 -8.60 29.80
CA GLY A 142 10.63 -8.49 28.35
C GLY A 142 11.68 -9.44 27.79
N ARG A 143 11.42 -10.04 26.62
CA ARG A 143 12.48 -10.81 25.97
C ARG A 143 13.64 -9.88 25.67
N VAL A 144 14.84 -10.35 25.97
CA VAL A 144 16.08 -9.61 25.78
C VAL A 144 16.83 -10.23 24.60
N ALA A 145 17.23 -9.39 23.66
CA ALA A 145 18.22 -9.75 22.66
C ALA A 145 19.56 -9.10 23.03
N ILE A 146 20.67 -9.76 22.70
CA ILE A 146 22.00 -9.23 22.98
C ILE A 146 22.64 -8.87 21.64
N ASP A 147 23.21 -7.68 21.53
CA ASP A 147 23.94 -7.29 20.33
C ASP A 147 25.36 -7.86 20.27
N VAL A 148 26.05 -7.62 19.16
CA VAL A 148 27.45 -8.06 18.96
C VAL A 148 28.45 -7.47 19.98
N GLY A 149 28.10 -6.35 20.62
CA GLY A 149 28.87 -5.71 21.69
C GLY A 149 28.59 -6.29 23.08
N GLY A 150 27.59 -7.17 23.21
CA GLY A 150 27.16 -7.75 24.47
C GLY A 150 26.13 -6.89 25.22
N GLU A 151 25.59 -5.84 24.59
CA GLU A 151 24.59 -4.98 25.20
C GLU A 151 23.18 -5.61 25.10
N PRO A 152 22.41 -5.65 26.21
CA PRO A 152 21.05 -6.18 26.21
C PRO A 152 20.02 -5.16 25.72
N HIS A 153 19.13 -5.61 24.84
CA HIS A 153 18.02 -4.84 24.25
C HIS A 153 16.69 -5.49 24.57
N VAL A 154 15.75 -4.73 25.15
CA VAL A 154 14.38 -5.20 25.41
C VAL A 154 13.56 -5.14 24.14
N ILE A 155 12.90 -6.25 23.79
CA ILE A 155 12.09 -6.38 22.58
C ILE A 155 10.60 -6.07 22.89
N ASN A 156 10.09 -5.03 22.24
CA ASN A 156 8.82 -4.37 22.52
C ASN A 156 7.76 -4.54 21.43
N THR A 157 8.11 -5.05 20.24
CA THR A 157 7.15 -5.24 19.14
C THR A 157 6.83 -6.71 18.82
N ARG A 158 6.98 -7.58 19.82
CA ARG A 158 6.76 -9.04 19.71
C ARG A 158 5.30 -9.39 19.43
N ASP A 159 5.08 -10.53 18.77
CA ASP A 159 3.76 -11.02 18.38
C ASP A 159 2.79 -11.18 19.56
N ASP A 160 3.26 -11.61 20.74
CA ASP A 160 2.45 -11.72 21.96
C ASP A 160 1.98 -10.36 22.50
N LEU A 161 2.78 -9.31 22.29
CA LEU A 161 2.46 -7.94 22.70
C LEU A 161 1.49 -7.24 21.74
N ILE A 162 1.30 -7.75 20.53
CA ILE A 162 0.45 -7.12 19.51
C ILE A 162 -0.78 -7.95 19.14
N ALA A 163 -0.83 -9.24 19.53
CA ALA A 163 -1.93 -10.15 19.20
C ALA A 163 -3.31 -9.73 19.74
N HIS A 164 -3.38 -8.75 20.65
CA HIS A 164 -4.63 -8.21 21.19
C HIS A 164 -5.10 -6.93 20.48
N GLN A 165 -4.31 -6.39 19.54
CA GLN A 165 -4.69 -5.21 18.76
C GLN A 165 -5.82 -5.56 17.79
N ARG A 166 -6.71 -4.60 17.53
CA ARG A 166 -7.85 -4.78 16.61
C ARG A 166 -7.35 -4.99 15.19
N THR A 167 -7.77 -6.07 14.57
CA THR A 167 -7.40 -6.39 13.19
C THR A 167 -8.36 -5.75 12.18
N PHE A 168 -7.93 -5.63 10.94
CA PHE A 168 -8.78 -5.24 9.84
C PHE A 168 -9.84 -6.31 9.56
N GLU A 169 -9.49 -7.59 9.67
CA GLU A 169 -10.39 -8.71 9.41
C GLU A 169 -11.62 -8.68 10.33
N ASP A 170 -11.45 -8.30 11.59
CA ASP A 170 -12.54 -8.13 12.55
C ASP A 170 -13.49 -7.01 12.10
N ALA A 171 -12.94 -5.87 11.69
CA ALA A 171 -13.71 -4.72 11.23
C ALA A 171 -14.40 -5.01 9.89
N LEU A 172 -13.71 -5.67 8.96
CA LEU A 172 -14.26 -6.06 7.67
C LEU A 172 -15.44 -7.01 7.86
N SER A 173 -15.27 -8.06 8.67
CA SER A 173 -16.34 -9.04 8.92
C SER A 173 -17.61 -8.34 9.42
N HIS A 174 -17.46 -7.41 10.36
CA HIS A 174 -18.58 -6.61 10.86
C HIS A 174 -19.25 -5.76 9.75
N GLU A 175 -18.47 -5.10 8.91
CA GLU A 175 -19.00 -4.22 7.86
C GLU A 175 -19.64 -4.99 6.70
N LEU A 176 -19.15 -6.20 6.40
CA LEU A 176 -19.75 -7.11 5.43
C LEU A 176 -21.10 -7.64 5.95
N ASP A 177 -21.15 -8.12 7.19
CA ASP A 177 -22.37 -8.61 7.83
C ASP A 177 -23.46 -7.53 7.87
N LYS A 178 -23.09 -6.31 8.26
CA LYS A 178 -23.99 -5.14 8.31
C LYS A 178 -24.64 -4.84 6.95
N ARG A 179 -23.98 -5.17 5.85
CA ARG A 179 -24.43 -4.91 4.47
C ARG A 179 -24.98 -6.14 3.76
N GLY A 180 -24.96 -7.30 4.39
CA GLY A 180 -25.34 -8.57 3.77
C GLY A 180 -24.43 -8.96 2.60
N LEU A 181 -23.15 -8.59 2.66
CA LEU A 181 -22.15 -8.94 1.64
C LEU A 181 -21.37 -10.18 2.07
N SER A 182 -21.08 -11.08 1.13
CA SER A 182 -20.16 -12.19 1.36
C SER A 182 -18.70 -11.74 1.21
N SER A 183 -17.77 -12.47 1.83
CA SER A 183 -16.33 -12.28 1.60
C SER A 183 -15.95 -12.47 0.14
N GLU A 184 -16.63 -13.37 -0.58
CA GLU A 184 -16.44 -13.59 -2.02
C GLU A 184 -16.86 -12.35 -2.83
N ALA A 185 -18.04 -11.79 -2.56
CA ALA A 185 -18.49 -10.56 -3.22
C ALA A 185 -17.56 -9.38 -2.94
N PHE A 186 -17.01 -9.30 -1.72
CA PHE A 186 -16.00 -8.30 -1.40
C PHE A 186 -14.66 -8.54 -2.12
N THR A 187 -14.24 -9.81 -2.23
CA THR A 187 -13.03 -10.19 -2.98
C THR A 187 -13.16 -9.81 -4.45
N ASP A 188 -14.32 -10.08 -5.06
CA ASP A 188 -14.63 -9.69 -6.44
C ASP A 188 -14.58 -8.16 -6.58
N LEU A 189 -15.16 -7.44 -5.62
CA LEU A 189 -15.18 -5.97 -5.60
C LEU A 189 -13.76 -5.38 -5.54
N VAL A 190 -12.90 -5.89 -4.65
CA VAL A 190 -11.51 -5.43 -4.52
C VAL A 190 -10.64 -5.89 -5.70
N SER A 191 -10.96 -7.02 -6.32
CA SER A 191 -10.21 -7.53 -7.49
C SER A 191 -10.64 -6.88 -8.80
N THR A 192 -11.82 -6.26 -8.86
CA THR A 192 -12.30 -5.61 -10.09
C THR A 192 -11.44 -4.39 -10.43
N PRO A 193 -10.94 -4.26 -11.67
CA PRO A 193 -10.17 -3.09 -12.09
C PRO A 193 -10.94 -1.79 -11.86
N LEU A 194 -10.24 -0.76 -11.40
CA LEU A 194 -10.86 0.49 -10.93
C LEU A 194 -11.77 1.16 -11.98
N HIS A 195 -11.41 1.13 -13.26
CA HIS A 195 -12.21 1.69 -14.35
C HIS A 195 -13.47 0.87 -14.70
N GLN A 196 -13.58 -0.36 -14.19
CA GLN A 196 -14.73 -1.23 -14.40
C GLN A 196 -15.77 -1.10 -13.28
N LEU A 197 -15.37 -0.53 -12.14
CA LEU A 197 -16.28 -0.28 -11.03
C LEU A 197 -17.32 0.78 -11.38
N ASP A 198 -18.59 0.49 -11.05
CA ASP A 198 -19.64 1.49 -11.08
C ASP A 198 -19.57 2.44 -9.87
N SER A 199 -20.36 3.52 -9.89
CA SER A 199 -20.37 4.51 -8.82
C SER A 199 -20.79 3.93 -7.46
N GLY A 200 -21.71 2.98 -7.43
CA GLY A 200 -22.17 2.34 -6.19
C GLY A 200 -21.11 1.40 -5.60
N GLN A 201 -20.37 0.71 -6.45
CA GLN A 201 -19.22 -0.10 -6.06
C GLN A 201 -18.07 0.74 -5.50
N ILE A 202 -17.78 1.91 -6.12
CA ILE A 202 -16.81 2.87 -5.60
C ILE A 202 -17.25 3.39 -4.22
N ASP A 203 -18.51 3.80 -4.09
CA ASP A 203 -19.07 4.27 -2.81
C ASP A 203 -18.97 3.18 -1.73
N LEU A 204 -19.29 1.93 -2.07
CA LEU A 204 -19.19 0.79 -1.17
C LEU A 204 -17.74 0.54 -0.70
N LEU A 205 -16.77 0.56 -1.61
CA LEU A 205 -15.35 0.43 -1.24
C LEU A 205 -14.91 1.56 -0.32
N LEU A 206 -15.29 2.81 -0.61
CA LEU A 206 -14.99 3.96 0.23
C LEU A 206 -15.58 3.80 1.64
N GLU A 207 -16.83 3.33 1.76
CA GLU A 207 -17.46 3.10 3.05
C GLU A 207 -16.75 2.02 3.87
N ILE A 208 -16.47 0.86 3.26
CA ILE A 208 -15.74 -0.23 3.94
C ILE A 208 -14.35 0.25 4.35
N ARG A 209 -13.71 1.06 3.48
CA ARG A 209 -12.39 1.61 3.74
C ARG A 209 -12.41 2.57 4.93
N GLN A 210 -13.38 3.48 5.00
CA GLN A 210 -13.55 4.44 6.08
C GLN A 210 -13.90 3.77 7.42
N ALA A 211 -14.44 2.55 7.38
CA ALA A 211 -14.68 1.73 8.56
C ALA A 211 -13.44 0.95 9.05
N THR A 212 -12.34 0.95 8.29
CA THR A 212 -11.07 0.37 8.75
C THR A 212 -10.62 1.10 10.02
N PRO A 213 -10.21 0.39 11.10
CA PRO A 213 -9.77 1.03 12.32
C PRO A 213 -8.61 1.99 12.03
N SER A 214 -8.70 3.22 12.54
CA SER A 214 -7.59 4.16 12.50
C SER A 214 -6.41 3.61 13.30
N VAL A 215 -5.20 3.94 12.84
CA VAL A 215 -3.98 3.64 13.60
C VAL A 215 -3.93 4.53 14.84
N VAL A 216 -3.74 3.93 16.00
CA VAL A 216 -3.55 4.62 17.28
C VAL A 216 -2.10 4.50 17.74
N ALA A 217 -1.68 5.35 18.69
CA ALA A 217 -0.29 5.41 19.15
C ALA A 217 0.27 4.06 19.64
N ASP A 218 -0.57 3.19 20.19
CA ASP A 218 -0.14 1.88 20.71
C ASP A 218 -0.02 0.78 19.63
N ASP A 219 -0.52 1.03 18.42
CA ASP A 219 -0.40 0.08 17.32
C ASP A 219 1.06 -0.10 16.91
N VAL A 220 1.42 -1.30 16.45
CA VAL A 220 2.71 -1.54 15.82
C VAL A 220 2.53 -1.52 14.32
N LEU A 221 3.36 -0.74 13.64
CA LEU A 221 3.43 -0.66 12.18
C LEU A 221 4.59 -1.52 11.69
N GLN A 222 4.40 -2.19 10.55
CA GLN A 222 5.39 -3.03 9.90
C GLN A 222 5.61 -2.58 8.46
N LYS A 223 6.88 -2.32 8.13
CA LYS A 223 7.36 -2.09 6.76
C LYS A 223 8.22 -3.27 6.35
N LEU A 224 7.88 -3.97 5.26
CA LEU A 224 8.81 -4.93 4.68
C LEU A 224 9.92 -4.22 3.92
N LEU A 225 11.14 -4.71 4.12
CA LEU A 225 12.34 -4.27 3.43
C LEU A 225 12.62 -5.17 2.24
N GLN A 226 13.10 -4.58 1.15
CA GLN A 226 13.68 -5.39 0.09
C GLN A 226 14.86 -6.21 0.66
N PRO A 227 15.07 -7.46 0.24
CA PRO A 227 16.06 -8.31 0.90
C PRO A 227 17.49 -7.75 0.82
N GLN A 228 17.86 -7.02 -0.23
CA GLN A 228 19.17 -6.36 -0.29
C GLN A 228 19.34 -5.23 0.72
N ASP A 229 18.28 -4.51 1.11
CA ASP A 229 18.35 -3.48 2.15
C ASP A 229 18.52 -4.11 3.52
N ALA A 230 17.83 -5.23 3.76
CA ALA A 230 18.07 -6.04 4.95
C ALA A 230 19.50 -6.59 4.99
N ARG A 231 20.07 -7.01 3.85
CA ARG A 231 21.49 -7.40 3.76
C ARG A 231 22.42 -6.25 4.10
N ALA A 232 22.13 -5.03 3.62
CA ALA A 232 22.92 -3.85 3.93
C ALA A 232 22.92 -3.52 5.43
N ILE A 233 21.80 -3.74 6.13
CA ILE A 233 21.67 -3.55 7.58
C ILE A 233 22.39 -4.66 8.36
N LEU A 234 22.18 -5.92 7.98
CA LEU A 234 22.64 -7.08 8.75
C LEU A 234 24.11 -7.45 8.48
N GLY A 235 24.64 -7.04 7.32
CA GLY A 235 25.89 -7.57 6.78
C GLY A 235 25.75 -8.98 6.20
N ASP A 236 26.71 -9.37 5.37
CA ASP A 236 26.63 -10.61 4.58
C ASP A 236 26.50 -11.88 5.42
N GLU A 237 27.29 -12.00 6.50
CA GLU A 237 27.30 -13.19 7.35
C GLU A 237 25.94 -13.43 8.02
N ARG A 238 25.42 -12.40 8.69
CA ARG A 238 24.13 -12.49 9.38
C ARG A 238 22.98 -12.61 8.40
N PHE A 239 23.03 -11.90 7.27
CA PHE A 239 22.01 -12.04 6.24
C PHE A 239 21.98 -13.47 5.67
N LEU A 240 23.15 -14.08 5.41
CA LEU A 240 23.22 -15.46 4.94
C LEU A 240 22.67 -16.45 5.97
N GLU A 241 22.94 -16.24 7.26
CA GLU A 241 22.39 -17.07 8.33
C GLU A 241 20.86 -17.00 8.38
N LEU A 242 20.28 -15.80 8.28
CA LEU A 242 18.85 -15.58 8.48
C LEU A 242 17.99 -15.75 7.22
N GLY A 243 18.54 -15.33 6.08
CA GLY A 243 17.91 -15.39 4.76
C GLY A 243 18.19 -16.71 4.02
N GLY A 244 19.27 -17.40 4.38
CA GLY A 244 19.69 -18.65 3.75
C GLY A 244 20.34 -18.46 2.38
N GLN A 245 20.99 -19.53 1.91
CA GLN A 245 21.77 -19.52 0.66
C GLN A 245 20.91 -19.19 -0.57
N SER A 246 19.68 -19.70 -0.64
CA SER A 246 18.83 -19.52 -1.83
C SER A 246 18.46 -18.06 -2.07
N LEU A 247 18.16 -17.31 -1.00
CA LEU A 247 17.86 -15.88 -1.10
C LEU A 247 19.12 -15.08 -1.45
N ASN A 248 20.27 -15.43 -0.84
CA ASN A 248 21.54 -14.80 -1.14
C ASN A 248 21.95 -14.98 -2.62
N ASP A 249 21.83 -16.20 -3.15
CA ASP A 249 22.12 -16.51 -4.56
C ASP A 249 21.19 -15.75 -5.52
N TYR A 250 19.92 -15.61 -5.16
CA TYR A 250 18.93 -14.86 -5.95
C TYR A 250 19.24 -13.36 -5.99
N LEU A 251 19.68 -12.79 -4.87
CA LEU A 251 20.09 -11.39 -4.83
C LEU A 251 21.33 -11.16 -5.69
N GLY A 252 22.32 -12.04 -5.61
CA GLY A 252 23.62 -11.85 -6.25
C GLY A 252 24.25 -10.52 -5.81
N ASP A 253 24.65 -9.71 -6.79
CA ASP A 253 25.36 -8.44 -6.58
C ASP A 253 24.44 -7.23 -6.34
N LYS A 254 23.12 -7.42 -6.14
CA LYS A 254 22.20 -6.29 -5.90
C LYS A 254 22.58 -5.52 -4.63
N GLU A 255 22.93 -4.25 -4.77
CA GLU A 255 23.24 -3.37 -3.65
C GLU A 255 21.96 -2.89 -2.96
N GLY A 256 21.97 -2.88 -1.63
CA GLY A 256 20.91 -2.30 -0.82
C GLY A 256 21.35 -1.01 -0.14
N THR A 257 20.40 -0.32 0.48
CA THR A 257 20.63 0.93 1.19
C THR A 257 20.26 0.80 2.66
N VAL A 258 21.12 1.30 3.54
CA VAL A 258 20.78 1.48 4.96
C VAL A 258 20.02 2.80 5.10
N SER A 259 18.69 2.73 5.09
CA SER A 259 17.86 3.92 5.33
C SER A 259 17.81 4.25 6.83
N ARG A 260 17.88 5.55 7.13
CA ARG A 260 17.57 6.12 8.45
C ARG A 260 16.14 6.66 8.55
N THR A 261 15.39 6.57 7.47
CA THR A 261 14.01 7.01 7.41
C THR A 261 13.08 5.88 7.04
N LEU A 262 11.85 5.92 7.54
CA LEU A 262 10.77 5.02 7.19
C LEU A 262 9.69 5.80 6.44
N GLY A 263 9.17 5.23 5.35
CA GLY A 263 8.16 5.88 4.53
C GLY A 263 7.42 4.90 3.63
N GLY A 264 6.64 5.48 2.72
CA GLY A 264 5.79 4.72 1.80
C GLY A 264 4.72 3.91 2.52
N PHE A 265 4.44 2.73 2.00
CA PHE A 265 3.38 1.85 2.50
C PHE A 265 3.81 0.99 3.68
N VAL A 266 2.96 0.89 4.70
CA VAL A 266 3.10 0.04 5.87
C VAL A 266 1.79 -0.69 6.16
N ALA A 267 1.88 -1.82 6.85
CA ALA A 267 0.74 -2.51 7.43
C ALA A 267 0.77 -2.34 8.95
N ARG A 268 -0.38 -2.49 9.62
CA ARG A 268 -0.33 -2.76 11.07
C ARG A 268 0.18 -4.18 11.25
N ALA A 269 1.13 -4.39 12.14
CA ALA A 269 1.70 -5.71 12.40
C ALA A 269 0.60 -6.71 12.81
N ALA A 270 -0.40 -6.27 13.57
CA ALA A 270 -1.57 -7.08 13.94
C ALA A 270 -2.35 -7.66 12.74
N ASP A 271 -2.35 -6.98 11.59
CA ASP A 271 -3.04 -7.43 10.37
C ASP A 271 -2.23 -8.48 9.59
N VAL A 272 -0.95 -8.67 9.91
CA VAL A 272 -0.02 -9.52 9.17
C VAL A 272 0.78 -10.51 10.01
N ILE A 273 0.64 -10.47 11.33
CA ILE A 273 1.27 -11.44 12.22
C ILE A 273 0.76 -12.86 11.94
N ARG A 274 1.62 -13.85 12.19
CA ARG A 274 1.33 -15.29 11.99
C ARG A 274 1.10 -15.71 10.54
N LEU A 275 1.23 -14.80 9.58
CA LEU A 275 1.26 -15.17 8.16
C LEU A 275 2.64 -15.77 7.84
N ASP A 276 2.63 -16.85 7.05
CA ASP A 276 3.83 -17.30 6.37
C ASP A 276 4.21 -16.32 5.24
N THR A 277 5.41 -16.47 4.68
CA THR A 277 5.90 -15.50 3.70
C THR A 277 5.20 -15.60 2.35
N THR A 278 4.52 -16.71 2.04
CA THR A 278 3.66 -16.79 0.85
C THR A 278 2.37 -15.99 1.06
N ALA A 279 1.67 -16.21 2.18
CA ALA A 279 0.48 -15.44 2.52
C ALA A 279 0.79 -13.95 2.68
N LEU A 280 1.95 -13.60 3.25
CA LEU A 280 2.40 -12.22 3.37
C LEU A 280 2.70 -11.59 1.99
N PHE A 281 3.36 -12.32 1.10
CA PHE A 281 3.62 -11.90 -0.28
C PHE A 281 2.31 -11.57 -1.00
N ASP A 282 1.35 -12.49 -0.92
CA ASP A 282 0.06 -12.36 -1.58
C ASP A 282 -0.78 -11.25 -0.97
N LYS A 283 -0.83 -11.14 0.37
CA LYS A 283 -1.66 -10.17 1.09
C LYS A 283 -1.17 -8.72 0.95
N LEU A 284 0.14 -8.51 0.86
CA LEU A 284 0.73 -7.19 0.68
C LEU A 284 1.02 -6.84 -0.79
N GLY A 285 0.63 -7.70 -1.73
CA GLY A 285 0.76 -7.43 -3.16
C GLY A 285 2.22 -7.29 -3.62
N LEU A 286 3.13 -8.06 -3.03
CA LEU A 286 4.58 -7.91 -3.27
C LEU A 286 5.05 -8.47 -4.62
N GLY A 287 4.14 -8.98 -5.45
CA GLY A 287 4.44 -9.62 -6.74
C GLY A 287 4.53 -8.72 -7.96
N TYR A 288 4.83 -7.44 -7.78
CA TYR A 288 5.02 -6.50 -8.89
C TYR A 288 6.36 -6.73 -9.64
N THR A 289 6.43 -6.33 -10.91
CA THR A 289 7.55 -6.69 -11.82
C THR A 289 8.95 -6.30 -11.33
N SER A 290 9.09 -5.18 -10.63
CA SER A 290 10.38 -4.72 -10.06
C SER A 290 10.68 -5.27 -8.67
N SER A 291 9.79 -6.08 -8.11
CA SER A 291 9.94 -6.63 -6.77
C SER A 291 11.10 -7.61 -6.68
N THR A 292 11.86 -7.50 -5.59
CA THR A 292 12.87 -8.48 -5.18
C THR A 292 12.33 -9.48 -4.16
N PHE A 293 11.05 -9.36 -3.77
CA PHE A 293 10.40 -10.35 -2.92
C PHE A 293 10.10 -11.62 -3.71
N ARG A 294 10.14 -12.78 -3.04
CA ARG A 294 9.64 -14.04 -3.57
C ARG A 294 8.77 -14.72 -2.52
N ALA A 295 7.63 -15.24 -2.94
CA ALA A 295 6.79 -16.07 -2.09
C ALA A 295 7.60 -17.28 -1.57
N GLY A 296 7.50 -17.57 -0.28
CA GLY A 296 8.18 -18.67 0.38
C GLY A 296 9.65 -18.44 0.75
N ASP A 297 10.25 -17.31 0.37
CA ASP A 297 11.56 -16.92 0.90
C ASP A 297 11.42 -16.24 2.28
N PRO A 298 12.47 -16.21 3.11
CA PRO A 298 12.49 -15.35 4.29
C PRO A 298 12.30 -13.88 3.91
N MET A 299 11.53 -13.16 4.71
CA MET A 299 11.29 -11.73 4.56
C MET A 299 11.80 -10.96 5.77
N PHE A 300 12.07 -9.68 5.59
CA PHE A 300 12.56 -8.80 6.66
C PHE A 300 11.66 -7.59 6.78
N GLY A 301 11.30 -7.23 8.01
CA GLY A 301 10.41 -6.10 8.28
C GLY A 301 10.86 -5.24 9.44
N ILE A 302 10.83 -3.94 9.27
CA ILE A 302 10.99 -2.98 10.36
C ILE A 302 9.65 -2.86 11.08
N ARG A 303 9.66 -3.01 12.40
CA ARG A 303 8.53 -2.74 13.29
C ARG A 303 8.80 -1.50 14.12
N VAL A 304 7.81 -0.62 14.18
CA VAL A 304 7.82 0.60 15.01
C VAL A 304 6.48 0.75 15.71
N ARG A 305 6.46 1.29 16.92
CA ARG A 305 5.22 1.74 17.55
C ARG A 305 4.76 3.01 16.86
N ALA A 306 3.47 3.10 16.56
CA ALA A 306 2.90 4.21 15.83
C ALA A 306 3.10 5.56 16.56
N GLY A 307 3.02 5.57 17.89
CA GLY A 307 3.28 6.76 18.71
C GLY A 307 4.70 7.30 18.59
N ASP A 308 5.67 6.43 18.31
CA ASP A 308 7.08 6.82 18.17
C ASP A 308 7.36 7.46 16.80
N ALA A 309 6.42 7.37 15.86
CA ALA A 309 6.49 8.09 14.58
C ALA A 309 6.18 9.60 14.73
N GLY A 310 5.79 10.06 15.93
CA GLY A 310 5.53 11.47 16.24
C GLY A 310 4.53 12.10 15.28
N ASP A 311 4.89 13.27 14.72
CA ASP A 311 4.05 14.00 13.76
C ASP A 311 3.73 13.18 12.49
N ALA A 312 4.55 12.19 12.14
CA ALA A 312 4.29 11.35 10.97
C ALA A 312 3.05 10.49 11.15
N LEU A 313 2.68 10.13 12.38
CA LEU A 313 1.43 9.42 12.69
C LEU A 313 0.21 10.22 12.22
N GLY A 314 0.20 11.54 12.40
CA GLY A 314 -0.90 12.40 11.92
C GLY A 314 -1.04 12.44 10.40
N SER A 315 0.00 12.03 9.66
CA SER A 315 -0.01 11.92 8.20
C SER A 315 -0.35 10.51 7.71
N LEU A 316 -0.33 9.52 8.61
CA LEU A 316 -0.57 8.13 8.29
C LEU A 316 -2.03 7.97 7.93
N ARG A 317 -2.27 7.65 6.66
CA ARG A 317 -3.60 7.38 6.17
C ARG A 317 -3.56 6.21 5.25
N VAL A 318 -4.66 5.51 5.31
CA VAL A 318 -5.25 4.81 4.20
C VAL A 318 -5.34 5.71 2.96
N PRO A 319 -4.68 5.41 1.83
CA PRO A 319 -4.91 6.16 0.60
C PRO A 319 -6.30 5.84 0.04
N ASP A 320 -7.16 6.85 -0.04
CA ASP A 320 -8.46 6.80 -0.73
C ASP A 320 -8.58 7.86 -1.84
N ASP A 321 -7.54 8.68 -2.04
CA ASP A 321 -7.50 9.82 -2.96
C ASP A 321 -7.96 9.44 -4.39
N VAL A 322 -7.53 8.27 -4.89
CA VAL A 322 -7.89 7.75 -6.21
C VAL A 322 -9.36 7.31 -6.26
N LEU A 323 -9.88 6.64 -5.23
CA LEU A 323 -11.29 6.28 -5.13
C LEU A 323 -12.19 7.52 -5.04
N GLN A 324 -11.78 8.51 -4.25
CA GLN A 324 -12.48 9.80 -4.12
C GLN A 324 -12.54 10.55 -5.46
N ALA A 325 -11.45 10.53 -6.23
CA ALA A 325 -11.44 11.07 -7.59
C ALA A 325 -12.35 10.25 -8.52
N MET A 326 -12.25 8.93 -8.50
CA MET A 326 -13.09 8.04 -9.32
C MET A 326 -14.58 8.21 -9.04
N ARG A 327 -14.98 8.57 -7.82
CA ARG A 327 -16.36 8.91 -7.49
C ARG A 327 -16.90 10.08 -8.33
N GLN A 328 -16.03 11.04 -8.66
CA GLN A 328 -16.34 12.26 -9.43
C GLN A 328 -16.29 12.05 -10.95
N LEU A 329 -15.88 10.85 -11.41
CA LEU A 329 -15.78 10.54 -12.83
C LEU A 329 -17.14 10.80 -13.54
N PRO A 330 -17.18 11.45 -14.71
CA PRO A 330 -18.42 11.69 -15.43
C PRO A 330 -19.10 10.37 -15.87
N PRO A 331 -20.45 10.27 -15.82
CA PRO A 331 -21.18 9.09 -16.29
C PRO A 331 -20.85 8.72 -17.74
N GLU A 332 -20.55 9.70 -18.59
CA GLU A 332 -20.23 9.51 -20.00
C GLU A 332 -18.94 8.70 -20.16
N ILE A 333 -17.95 8.92 -19.30
CA ILE A 333 -16.70 8.14 -19.32
C ILE A 333 -16.96 6.70 -18.83
N ARG A 334 -17.76 6.51 -17.78
CA ARG A 334 -18.11 5.17 -17.27
C ARG A 334 -18.88 4.33 -18.28
N GLN A 335 -19.63 4.97 -19.17
CA GLN A 335 -20.43 4.29 -20.20
C GLN A 335 -19.62 3.95 -21.47
N LEU A 336 -18.37 4.39 -21.57
CA LEU A 336 -17.50 4.03 -22.69
C LEU A 336 -17.20 2.52 -22.70
N ASP A 337 -16.91 2.01 -23.90
CA ASP A 337 -16.45 0.63 -24.08
C ASP A 337 -15.18 0.36 -23.27
N GLU A 338 -15.07 -0.85 -22.72
CA GLU A 338 -13.95 -1.25 -21.85
C GLU A 338 -12.58 -1.07 -22.53
N GLY A 339 -12.49 -1.24 -23.85
CA GLY A 339 -11.24 -1.08 -24.59
C GLY A 339 -10.73 0.36 -24.70
N ILE A 340 -11.58 1.38 -24.50
CA ILE A 340 -11.20 2.81 -24.58
C ILE A 340 -11.36 3.54 -23.25
N ARG A 341 -12.14 2.97 -22.32
CA ARG A 341 -12.42 3.57 -21.02
C ARG A 341 -11.16 3.86 -20.21
N PRO A 342 -10.15 2.96 -20.09
CA PRO A 342 -8.92 3.25 -19.35
C PRO A 342 -8.23 4.54 -19.80
N ASP A 343 -8.09 4.74 -21.11
CA ASP A 343 -7.44 5.93 -21.67
C ASP A 343 -8.25 7.21 -21.43
N ALA A 344 -9.58 7.12 -21.51
CA ALA A 344 -10.46 8.24 -21.16
C ALA A 344 -10.38 8.60 -19.66
N VAL A 345 -10.29 7.60 -18.78
CA VAL A 345 -10.08 7.82 -17.34
C VAL A 345 -8.71 8.47 -17.10
N ARG A 346 -7.63 7.98 -17.73
CA ARG A 346 -6.29 8.60 -17.64
C ARG A 346 -6.29 10.07 -18.07
N ALA A 347 -6.89 10.35 -19.22
CA ALA A 347 -7.02 11.73 -19.73
C ALA A 347 -7.80 12.62 -18.75
N TRP A 348 -8.89 12.11 -18.19
CA TRP A 348 -9.69 12.83 -17.20
C TRP A 348 -8.91 13.10 -15.91
N PHE A 349 -8.12 12.14 -15.41
CA PHE A 349 -7.22 12.34 -14.27
C PHE A 349 -6.16 13.39 -14.54
N ALA A 350 -5.52 13.35 -15.72
CA ALA A 350 -4.51 14.33 -16.10
C ALA A 350 -5.07 15.77 -16.12
N GLU A 351 -6.33 15.94 -16.53
CA GLU A 351 -7.01 17.23 -16.58
C GLU A 351 -7.53 17.70 -15.20
N ASN A 352 -8.20 16.82 -14.46
CA ASN A 352 -8.99 17.20 -13.27
C ASN A 352 -8.27 16.92 -11.94
N HIS A 353 -7.33 15.97 -11.94
CA HIS A 353 -6.56 15.55 -10.77
C HIS A 353 -5.08 15.37 -11.11
N PRO A 354 -4.38 16.42 -11.61
CA PRO A 354 -3.02 16.29 -12.13
C PRO A 354 -2.02 15.74 -11.09
N GLY A 355 -2.25 15.99 -9.79
CA GLY A 355 -1.45 15.43 -8.70
C GLY A 355 -1.61 13.92 -8.49
N LEU A 356 -2.66 13.32 -9.07
CA LEU A 356 -2.94 11.88 -9.01
C LEU A 356 -2.70 11.17 -10.35
N ALA A 357 -2.36 11.89 -11.44
CA ALA A 357 -2.28 11.31 -12.78
C ALA A 357 -1.32 10.10 -12.86
N GLY A 358 -0.12 10.21 -12.25
CA GLY A 358 0.82 9.09 -12.22
C GLY A 358 0.34 7.91 -11.36
N VAL A 359 -0.41 8.18 -10.28
CA VAL A 359 -1.00 7.12 -9.44
C VAL A 359 -2.17 6.45 -10.17
N ALA A 360 -2.94 7.21 -10.94
CA ALA A 360 -4.03 6.70 -11.76
C ALA A 360 -3.54 5.80 -12.89
N ASP A 361 -2.43 6.16 -13.55
CA ASP A 361 -1.81 5.30 -14.57
C ASP A 361 -1.50 3.91 -14.02
N TRP A 362 -0.99 3.85 -12.78
CA TRP A 362 -0.70 2.60 -12.07
C TRP A 362 -1.97 1.86 -11.63
N ALA A 363 -2.97 2.58 -11.09
CA ALA A 363 -4.22 1.99 -10.65
C ALA A 363 -5.05 1.39 -11.80
N LEU A 364 -4.81 1.86 -13.03
CA LEU A 364 -5.50 1.44 -14.25
C LEU A 364 -4.71 0.41 -15.07
N ASP A 365 -3.54 -0.01 -14.59
CA ASP A 365 -2.77 -1.09 -15.19
C ASP A 365 -3.28 -2.43 -14.65
N ASP A 366 -3.91 -3.24 -15.50
CA ASP A 366 -4.47 -4.54 -15.12
C ASP A 366 -3.40 -5.56 -14.66
N SER A 367 -2.12 -5.31 -14.97
CA SER A 367 -1.01 -6.12 -14.47
C SER A 367 -0.51 -5.69 -13.09
N ASN A 368 -0.95 -4.53 -12.61
CA ASN A 368 -0.55 -4.01 -11.31
C ASN A 368 -1.43 -4.57 -10.19
N LEU A 369 -0.78 -5.19 -9.20
CA LEU A 369 -1.46 -5.69 -8.00
C LEU A 369 -1.96 -4.54 -7.10
N PHE A 370 -1.36 -3.35 -7.20
CA PHE A 370 -1.84 -2.13 -6.55
C PHE A 370 -2.89 -1.43 -7.43
N ARG A 371 -4.16 -1.74 -7.18
CA ARG A 371 -5.29 -1.30 -8.02
C ARG A 371 -5.80 0.11 -7.70
N GLY A 372 -5.12 0.84 -6.80
CA GLY A 372 -5.53 2.18 -6.36
C GLY A 372 -6.87 2.24 -5.62
N ASN A 373 -7.39 1.09 -5.19
CA ASN A 373 -8.65 0.97 -4.45
C ASN A 373 -8.46 0.97 -2.92
N GLY A 374 -7.25 1.31 -2.45
CA GLY A 374 -6.91 1.40 -1.03
C GLY A 374 -6.63 0.06 -0.34
N PHE A 375 -6.69 -1.04 -1.07
CA PHE A 375 -6.32 -2.38 -0.60
C PHE A 375 -5.14 -2.91 -1.41
N GLY A 376 -4.18 -3.48 -0.70
CA GLY A 376 -3.11 -4.29 -1.28
C GLY A 376 -3.52 -5.72 -1.44
N GLY A 377 -2.76 -6.46 -2.22
CA GLY A 377 -2.81 -7.92 -2.27
C GLY A 377 -3.36 -8.53 -3.55
N SER A 378 -3.63 -9.83 -3.50
CA SER A 378 -4.10 -10.61 -4.65
C SER A 378 -5.08 -11.71 -4.24
N GLY A 379 -6.08 -11.94 -5.11
CA GLY A 379 -7.14 -12.91 -4.84
C GLY A 379 -7.90 -12.57 -3.55
N ALA A 380 -8.15 -13.59 -2.72
CA ALA A 380 -8.83 -13.45 -1.43
C ALA A 380 -7.93 -12.87 -0.31
N SER A 381 -6.65 -12.63 -0.61
CA SER A 381 -5.68 -12.10 0.35
C SER A 381 -5.49 -10.61 0.10
N PHE A 382 -6.15 -9.78 0.91
CA PHE A 382 -6.00 -8.33 0.85
C PHE A 382 -5.78 -7.73 2.24
N ALA A 383 -5.13 -6.57 2.29
CA ALA A 383 -4.99 -5.77 3.48
C ALA A 383 -5.17 -4.29 3.16
N PRO A 384 -5.68 -3.49 4.11
CA PRO A 384 -5.57 -2.05 4.07
C PRO A 384 -4.11 -1.64 3.94
N GLU A 385 -3.82 -0.85 2.92
CA GLU A 385 -2.52 -0.22 2.81
C GLU A 385 -2.55 1.11 3.54
N PHE A 386 -1.70 1.26 4.55
CA PHE A 386 -1.47 2.56 5.17
C PHE A 386 -0.25 3.19 4.52
N ARG A 387 -0.29 4.50 4.29
CA ARG A 387 0.82 5.26 3.70
C ARG A 387 1.12 6.46 4.58
N PHE A 388 2.40 6.66 4.87
CA PHE A 388 2.83 7.92 5.46
C PHE A 388 2.78 9.04 4.41
N GLY A 389 2.32 10.23 4.81
CA GLY A 389 2.33 11.40 3.93
C GLY A 389 3.75 11.91 3.61
N LYS A 390 4.71 11.57 4.47
CA LYS A 390 6.15 11.86 4.31
C LYS A 390 6.96 10.77 5.00
N ALA A 391 8.18 10.52 4.53
CA ALA A 391 9.12 9.72 5.31
C ALA A 391 9.46 10.43 6.63
N PHE A 392 9.83 9.66 7.65
CA PHE A 392 10.23 10.14 8.97
C PHE A 392 11.44 9.37 9.45
N ASP A 393 12.22 9.95 10.36
CA ASP A 393 13.39 9.29 10.92
C ASP A 393 12.96 8.05 11.71
N ILE A 394 13.68 6.94 11.52
CA ILE A 394 13.41 5.68 12.21
C ILE A 394 13.64 5.94 13.71
N PRO A 395 12.63 5.70 14.56
CA PRO A 395 12.73 6.04 15.97
C PRO A 395 13.66 5.06 16.71
N GLU A 396 14.24 5.57 17.79
CA GLU A 396 14.98 4.79 18.76
C GLU A 396 14.16 3.59 19.25
N GLY A 397 14.75 2.39 19.14
CA GLY A 397 14.10 1.14 19.55
C GLY A 397 13.21 0.52 18.49
N ALA A 398 13.21 1.04 17.26
CA ALA A 398 12.69 0.30 16.11
C ALA A 398 13.41 -1.05 15.98
N GLU A 399 12.67 -2.08 15.56
CA GLU A 399 13.17 -3.45 15.51
C GLU A 399 13.11 -3.98 14.08
N LEU A 400 14.21 -4.57 13.60
CA LEU A 400 14.24 -5.33 12.37
C LEU A 400 13.95 -6.80 12.69
N TRP A 401 12.91 -7.34 12.07
CA TRP A 401 12.44 -8.70 12.25
C TRP A 401 12.70 -9.53 11.00
N ARG A 402 13.13 -10.77 11.19
CA ARG A 402 13.13 -11.82 10.16
C ARG A 402 11.86 -12.65 10.30
N ILE A 403 11.14 -12.81 9.20
CA ILE A 403 9.97 -13.66 9.04
C ILE A 403 10.39 -14.86 8.21
N ALA A 404 10.35 -16.04 8.80
CA ALA A 404 10.70 -17.29 8.16
C ALA A 404 9.59 -17.79 7.21
N PRO A 405 9.90 -18.71 6.29
CA PRO A 405 8.90 -19.28 5.38
C PRO A 405 7.72 -19.98 6.04
N ASP A 406 7.83 -20.38 7.31
CA ASP A 406 6.74 -20.97 8.10
C ASP A 406 5.96 -19.93 8.94
N GLY A 407 6.29 -18.65 8.80
CA GLY A 407 5.71 -17.55 9.56
C GLY A 407 6.33 -17.34 10.95
N SER A 408 7.31 -18.16 11.37
CA SER A 408 8.04 -17.89 12.60
C SER A 408 8.85 -16.60 12.49
N GLN A 409 8.88 -15.83 13.58
CA GLN A 409 9.50 -14.50 13.59
C GLN A 409 10.59 -14.42 14.66
N GLN A 410 11.67 -13.73 14.34
CA GLN A 410 12.78 -13.47 15.25
C GLN A 410 13.34 -12.07 15.02
N VAL A 411 13.75 -11.39 16.09
CA VAL A 411 14.44 -10.10 15.96
C VAL A 411 15.86 -10.31 15.40
N ALA A 412 16.25 -9.44 14.49
CA ALA A 412 17.53 -9.50 13.77
C ALA A 412 18.42 -8.28 14.06
N ALA A 413 17.82 -7.10 14.27
CA ALA A 413 18.53 -5.90 14.70
C ALA A 413 17.61 -4.95 15.48
N VAL A 414 18.19 -4.03 16.24
CA VAL A 414 17.49 -2.92 16.92
C VAL A 414 18.15 -1.61 16.48
N PHE A 415 17.35 -0.57 16.25
CA PHE A 415 17.85 0.76 15.91
C PHE A 415 18.20 1.54 17.19
N ARG A 416 19.48 1.90 17.34
CA ARG A 416 20.06 2.61 18.50
C ARG A 416 21.19 3.55 18.07
N ASP A 417 21.21 4.74 18.65
CA ASP A 417 22.22 5.78 18.38
C ASP A 417 22.34 6.10 16.88
N ASP A 418 21.20 6.22 16.19
CA ASP A 418 21.11 6.41 14.74
C ASP A 418 21.75 5.29 13.88
N GLU A 419 21.92 4.10 14.46
CA GLU A 419 22.53 2.93 13.82
C GLU A 419 21.74 1.64 14.09
N TRP A 420 21.79 0.71 13.13
CA TRP A 420 21.26 -0.64 13.35
C TRP A 420 22.28 -1.49 14.09
N ARG A 421 21.91 -1.99 15.28
CA ARG A 421 22.67 -2.95 16.08
C ARG A 421 22.15 -4.35 15.79
N VAL A 422 22.96 -5.21 15.17
CA VAL A 422 22.60 -6.62 14.94
C VAL A 422 22.50 -7.35 16.27
N VAL A 423 21.40 -8.10 16.47
CA VAL A 423 21.12 -8.80 17.74
C VAL A 423 20.89 -10.30 17.56
N ILE A 424 21.11 -11.00 18.65
CA ILE A 424 20.78 -12.41 18.84
C ILE A 424 19.83 -12.52 20.02
N GLU A 425 18.60 -12.95 19.75
CA GLU A 425 17.61 -13.23 20.78
C GLU A 425 18.11 -14.38 21.67
N GLN A 426 18.12 -14.15 22.98
CA GLN A 426 18.54 -15.18 23.91
C GLN A 426 17.41 -16.20 24.09
N PRO A 427 17.71 -17.51 24.16
CA PRO A 427 16.70 -18.49 24.53
C PRO A 427 16.15 -18.11 25.90
N VAL A 428 14.82 -18.09 26.02
CA VAL A 428 14.18 -17.90 27.32
C VAL A 428 14.60 -19.08 28.19
N GLU A 429 15.46 -18.85 29.18
CA GLU A 429 15.77 -19.86 30.19
C GLU A 429 14.44 -20.27 30.82
N SER A 430 14.05 -21.52 30.61
CA SER A 430 12.86 -22.06 31.26
C SER A 430 13.12 -22.09 32.76
N PRO A 431 12.26 -21.47 33.59
CA PRO A 431 12.49 -21.35 35.03
C PRO A 431 12.55 -22.70 35.75
#